data_AF-A0A7N2R9D3-F1
#
_entry.id   AF-A0A7N2R9D3-F1
#
_cell.length_a   1.000
_cell.length_b   1.000
_cell.length_c   1.000
_cell.angle_alpha   90.00
_cell.angle_beta   90.00
_cell.angle_gamma   90.00
#
_symmetry.space_group_name_H-M   'P 1'
#
loop_
_entity.id
_entity.type
_entity.pdbx_description
1 polymer ?
#
loop_
_entity_poly.entity_id
_entity_poly.type
_entity_poly.pdbx_seq_one_letter_code
_entity_poly.pdbx_strand_id
1 'polypeptide(L)'
;MHAKPAYYPAGGGPFHTDYTRHLFIIDEAVMASMLSTCTLLEGLTLDACNVVSNLIVTGPPSLRLKKLKVRYCSATKIEISAANLIAFDFSGDITRISSFSAPRLLEVRFNTGTKASTFAHGLAQFASHPCLENLSLIMYSSTVKEIPQSIPLFKNLKELNMNIWNSSCGSEEDELLWVLFILKATPLLQKLELTVSHEILYI
;
A
#
# COMPACT_ATOMS: atom_id res chain seq x y z
N MET A 1 27.18 46.90 -37.31
CA MET A 1 26.90 45.50 -37.69
C MET A 1 27.43 44.60 -36.58
N HIS A 2 26.57 44.17 -35.67
CA HIS A 2 26.91 43.24 -34.60
C HIS A 2 26.20 41.91 -34.88
N ALA A 3 26.98 40.86 -35.10
CA ALA A 3 26.49 39.50 -35.28
C ALA A 3 25.95 38.96 -33.95
N LYS A 4 24.72 38.43 -33.96
CA LYS A 4 24.16 37.63 -32.85
C LYS A 4 24.84 36.25 -32.85
N PRO A 5 25.17 35.68 -31.68
CA PRO A 5 25.62 34.30 -31.61
C PRO A 5 24.47 33.33 -31.85
N ALA A 6 24.77 32.26 -32.59
CA ALA A 6 23.87 31.16 -32.91
C ALA A 6 23.50 30.37 -31.64
N TYR A 7 22.21 30.23 -31.38
CA TYR A 7 21.66 29.32 -30.38
C TYR A 7 21.68 27.90 -30.96
N TYR A 8 22.63 27.08 -30.51
CA TYR A 8 22.58 25.63 -30.75
C TYR A 8 21.76 24.97 -29.63
N PRO A 9 20.78 24.11 -29.96
CA PRO A 9 19.97 23.44 -28.95
C PRO A 9 20.83 22.39 -28.24
N ALA A 10 20.94 22.50 -26.92
CA ALA A 10 21.54 21.46 -26.11
C ALA A 10 20.63 20.22 -26.09
N GLY A 11 21.01 19.24 -26.92
CA GLY A 11 20.92 17.81 -26.67
C GLY A 11 19.64 17.28 -26.04
N GLY A 12 18.72 16.80 -26.88
CA GLY A 12 17.73 15.82 -26.48
C GLY A 12 18.40 14.54 -25.99
N GLY A 13 18.31 14.30 -24.68
CA GLY A 13 18.51 12.97 -24.10
C GLY A 13 17.27 12.09 -24.33
N PRO A 14 17.40 10.75 -24.28
CA PRO A 14 16.32 9.83 -24.62
C PRO A 14 15.35 9.69 -23.44
N PHE A 15 14.61 10.74 -23.13
CA PHE A 15 13.43 10.67 -22.28
C PHE A 15 12.22 11.28 -22.99
N HIS A 16 12.12 11.11 -24.31
CA HIS A 16 10.82 10.95 -24.94
C HIS A 16 10.36 9.51 -24.71
N THR A 17 9.92 9.23 -23.49
CA THR A 17 8.87 8.22 -23.34
C THR A 17 7.58 8.99 -23.23
N ASP A 18 6.94 9.14 -24.39
CA ASP A 18 5.52 9.45 -24.48
C ASP A 18 4.77 8.25 -23.87
N TYR A 19 4.78 8.15 -22.54
CA TYR A 19 3.87 7.29 -21.82
C TYR A 19 2.53 8.02 -21.78
N THR A 20 1.84 8.05 -22.91
CA THR A 20 0.39 7.92 -22.87
C THR A 20 0.11 6.53 -22.30
N ARG A 21 0.34 6.35 -20.98
CA ARG A 21 -0.20 5.23 -20.23
C ARG A 21 -1.67 5.26 -20.57
N HIS A 22 -2.14 4.24 -21.28
CA HIS A 22 -3.56 3.95 -21.40
C HIS A 22 -4.04 3.72 -19.97
N LEU A 23 -4.34 4.80 -19.27
CA LEU A 23 -4.89 4.81 -17.94
C LEU A 23 -6.25 4.18 -18.13
N PHE A 24 -6.36 2.89 -17.78
CA PHE A 24 -7.65 2.24 -17.69
C PHE A 24 -8.44 3.04 -16.67
N ILE A 25 -9.43 3.76 -17.20
CA ILE A 25 -10.35 4.55 -16.41
C ILE A 25 -11.30 3.55 -15.78
N ILE A 26 -11.24 3.48 -14.47
CA ILE A 26 -12.17 2.68 -13.67
C ILE A 26 -13.10 3.66 -12.99
N ASP A 27 -14.37 3.59 -13.33
CA ASP A 27 -15.42 4.25 -12.57
C ASP A 27 -16.19 3.24 -11.73
N GLU A 28 -17.10 3.76 -10.91
CA GLU A 28 -17.92 2.98 -10.00
C GLU A 28 -18.83 1.97 -10.75
N ALA A 29 -19.36 2.36 -11.92
CA ALA A 29 -20.27 1.53 -12.69
C ALA A 29 -19.55 0.32 -13.31
N VAL A 30 -18.35 0.52 -13.84
CA VAL A 30 -17.49 -0.55 -14.36
C VAL A 30 -17.14 -1.54 -13.24
N MET A 31 -16.77 -1.04 -12.06
CA MET A 31 -16.48 -1.90 -10.90
C MET A 31 -17.70 -2.70 -10.46
N ALA A 32 -18.86 -2.05 -10.32
CA ALA A 32 -20.10 -2.72 -9.92
C ALA A 32 -20.53 -3.78 -10.93
N SER A 33 -20.45 -3.48 -12.23
CA SER A 33 -20.78 -4.41 -13.30
C SER A 33 -19.86 -5.64 -13.30
N MET A 34 -18.55 -5.44 -13.15
CA MET A 34 -17.58 -6.53 -13.09
C MET A 34 -17.81 -7.43 -11.86
N LEU A 35 -18.01 -6.84 -10.67
CA LEU A 35 -18.18 -7.60 -9.43
C LEU A 35 -19.53 -8.32 -9.33
N SER A 36 -20.57 -7.80 -9.99
CA SER A 36 -21.89 -8.45 -10.04
C SER A 36 -21.98 -9.55 -11.10
N THR A 37 -21.31 -9.38 -12.24
CA THR A 37 -21.33 -10.36 -13.33
C THR A 37 -20.38 -11.52 -13.06
N CYS A 38 -19.16 -11.23 -12.61
CA CYS A 38 -18.11 -12.24 -12.41
C CYS A 38 -18.17 -12.87 -11.01
N THR A 39 -19.27 -13.54 -10.68
CA THR A 39 -19.48 -14.11 -9.33
C THR A 39 -18.45 -15.17 -8.90
N LEU A 40 -17.81 -15.83 -9.87
CA LEU A 40 -16.73 -16.80 -9.64
C LEU A 40 -15.34 -16.17 -9.50
N LEU A 41 -15.21 -14.84 -9.60
CA LEU A 41 -13.93 -14.13 -9.52
C LEU A 41 -13.29 -14.33 -8.14
N GLU A 42 -12.12 -14.97 -8.10
CA GLU A 42 -11.39 -15.20 -6.84
C GLU A 42 -10.29 -14.16 -6.58
N GLY A 43 -9.81 -13.48 -7.62
CA GLY A 43 -8.71 -12.52 -7.53
C GLY A 43 -8.94 -11.28 -8.38
N LEU A 44 -8.71 -10.10 -7.81
CA LEU A 44 -8.76 -8.83 -8.51
C LEU A 44 -7.46 -8.06 -8.24
N THR A 45 -6.85 -7.53 -9.31
CA THR A 45 -5.68 -6.65 -9.21
C THR A 45 -5.94 -5.37 -9.96
N LEU A 46 -5.87 -4.26 -9.24
CA LEU A 46 -5.88 -2.90 -9.74
C LEU A 46 -4.48 -2.33 -9.51
N ASP A 47 -3.77 -2.01 -10.59
CA ASP A 47 -2.39 -1.56 -10.53
C ASP A 47 -2.21 -0.35 -11.45
N ALA A 48 -1.79 0.77 -10.86
CA ALA A 48 -1.65 2.06 -11.53
C ALA A 48 -2.93 2.50 -12.30
N CYS A 49 -4.12 2.10 -11.82
CA CYS A 49 -5.39 2.44 -12.44
C CYS A 49 -5.80 3.88 -12.13
N ASN A 50 -6.41 4.55 -13.11
CA ASN A 50 -7.03 5.86 -12.90
C ASN A 50 -8.46 5.66 -12.44
N VAL A 51 -8.74 5.87 -11.16
CA VAL A 51 -10.08 5.79 -10.62
C VAL A 51 -10.67 7.20 -10.57
N VAL A 52 -11.73 7.44 -11.35
CA VAL A 52 -12.29 8.80 -11.56
C VAL A 52 -12.82 9.41 -10.26
N SER A 53 -13.36 8.57 -9.38
CA SER A 53 -14.00 8.99 -8.13
C SER A 53 -13.67 7.99 -7.01
N ASN A 54 -14.67 7.22 -6.60
CA ASN A 54 -14.58 6.26 -5.51
C ASN A 54 -14.26 4.88 -6.07
N LEU A 55 -13.39 4.15 -5.38
CA LEU A 55 -13.22 2.73 -5.60
C LEU A 55 -14.10 1.96 -4.62
N ILE A 56 -15.20 1.41 -5.10
CA ILE A 56 -16.11 0.60 -4.29
C ILE A 56 -15.94 -0.87 -4.69
N VAL A 57 -15.39 -1.65 -3.77
CA VAL A 57 -15.25 -3.11 -3.89
C VAL A 57 -16.33 -3.76 -3.04
N THR A 58 -17.55 -3.76 -3.56
CA THR A 58 -18.72 -4.41 -2.98
C THR A 58 -19.39 -5.26 -4.05
N GLY A 59 -19.86 -6.45 -3.69
CA GLY A 59 -20.49 -7.37 -4.64
C GLY A 59 -21.64 -8.16 -4.02
N PRO A 60 -22.33 -8.98 -4.83
CA PRO A 60 -23.39 -9.84 -4.34
C PRO A 60 -22.84 -10.88 -3.33
N PRO A 61 -23.69 -11.48 -2.48
CA PRO A 61 -23.26 -12.53 -1.55
C PRO A 61 -22.59 -13.74 -2.20
N SER A 62 -22.86 -13.97 -3.50
CA SER A 62 -22.26 -15.03 -4.30
C SER A 62 -20.82 -14.75 -4.75
N LEU A 63 -20.32 -13.51 -4.60
CA LEU A 63 -18.97 -13.13 -5.02
C LEU A 63 -17.91 -13.90 -4.21
N ARG A 64 -17.03 -14.60 -4.94
CA ARG A 64 -15.98 -15.46 -4.37
C ARG A 64 -14.62 -14.79 -4.24
N LEU A 65 -14.57 -13.45 -4.18
CA LEU A 65 -13.33 -12.71 -4.16
C LEU A 65 -12.52 -13.04 -2.89
N LYS A 66 -11.37 -13.69 -3.08
CA LYS A 66 -10.43 -14.11 -2.02
C LYS A 66 -9.18 -13.23 -1.97
N LYS A 67 -8.76 -12.66 -3.10
CA LYS A 67 -7.53 -11.86 -3.21
C LYS A 67 -7.84 -10.52 -3.85
N LEU A 68 -7.44 -9.43 -3.21
CA LEU A 68 -7.58 -8.08 -3.72
C LEU A 68 -6.22 -7.38 -3.68
N LYS A 69 -5.79 -6.85 -4.81
CA LYS A 69 -4.61 -5.98 -4.90
C LYS A 69 -5.04 -4.61 -5.41
N VAL A 70 -4.71 -3.55 -4.69
CA VAL A 70 -4.95 -2.16 -5.08
C VAL A 70 -3.65 -1.39 -4.89
N ARG A 71 -2.95 -1.15 -5.99
CA ARG A 71 -1.61 -0.56 -5.99
C ARG A 71 -1.57 0.68 -6.85
N TYR A 72 -1.05 1.77 -6.29
CA TYR A 72 -0.80 3.03 -7.01
C TYR A 72 -2.03 3.60 -7.75
N CYS A 73 -3.24 3.37 -7.23
CA CYS A 73 -4.48 3.84 -7.82
C CYS A 73 -4.82 5.27 -7.35
N SER A 74 -5.41 6.09 -8.22
CA SER A 74 -5.69 7.52 -7.96
C SER A 74 -6.97 7.80 -7.16
N ALA A 75 -7.74 6.77 -6.79
CA ALA A 75 -9.06 6.89 -6.13
C ALA A 75 -9.06 7.89 -4.97
N THR A 76 -10.09 8.72 -4.86
CA THR A 76 -10.23 9.72 -3.78
C THR A 76 -10.70 9.08 -2.47
N LYS A 77 -11.57 8.07 -2.59
CA LYS A 77 -12.14 7.29 -1.49
C LYS A 77 -12.19 5.82 -1.89
N ILE A 78 -11.92 4.94 -0.93
CA ILE A 78 -11.95 3.49 -1.09
C ILE A 78 -12.91 2.91 -0.06
N GLU A 79 -13.77 2.02 -0.52
CA GLU A 79 -14.70 1.23 0.30
C GLU A 79 -14.58 -0.24 -0.09
N ILE A 80 -14.36 -1.11 0.89
CA ILE A 80 -14.18 -2.55 0.65
C ILE A 80 -15.15 -3.30 1.56
N SER A 81 -16.05 -4.06 0.96
CA SER A 81 -16.95 -4.99 1.64
C SER A 81 -16.88 -6.35 0.93
N ALA A 82 -16.03 -7.24 1.46
CA ALA A 82 -15.72 -8.51 0.82
C ALA A 82 -15.61 -9.62 1.88
N ALA A 83 -16.73 -10.31 2.14
CA ALA A 83 -16.85 -11.32 3.19
C ALA A 83 -15.89 -12.52 3.04
N ASN A 84 -15.50 -12.85 1.81
CA ASN A 84 -14.62 -13.96 1.47
C ASN A 84 -13.15 -13.55 1.27
N LEU A 85 -12.82 -12.28 1.47
CA LEU A 85 -11.46 -11.78 1.24
C LEU A 85 -10.49 -12.36 2.27
N ILE A 86 -9.44 -13.02 1.76
CA ILE A 86 -8.40 -13.70 2.54
C ILE A 86 -7.11 -12.89 2.50
N ALA A 87 -6.74 -12.36 1.33
CA ALA A 87 -5.48 -11.64 1.14
C ALA A 87 -5.71 -10.26 0.52
N PHE A 88 -5.09 -9.25 1.11
CA PHE A 88 -5.14 -7.87 0.65
C PHE A 88 -3.73 -7.30 0.43
N ASP A 89 -3.48 -6.76 -0.75
CA ASP A 89 -2.22 -6.10 -1.11
C ASP A 89 -2.52 -4.64 -1.47
N PHE A 90 -2.07 -3.72 -0.63
CA PHE A 90 -2.35 -2.31 -0.76
C PHE A 90 -1.08 -1.48 -0.87
N SER A 91 -1.04 -0.61 -1.88
CA SER A 91 0.01 0.41 -2.00
C SER A 91 -0.65 1.75 -2.33
N GLY A 92 -0.62 2.68 -1.38
CA GLY A 92 -1.27 3.97 -1.51
C GLY A 92 -1.51 4.64 -0.17
N ASP A 93 -2.26 5.74 -0.21
CA ASP A 93 -2.65 6.47 1.00
C ASP A 93 -3.80 5.74 1.70
N ILE A 94 -3.47 4.99 2.76
CA ILE A 94 -4.45 4.17 3.49
C ILE A 94 -5.56 5.00 4.13
N THR A 95 -5.35 6.30 4.36
CA THR A 95 -6.38 7.21 4.89
C THR A 95 -7.56 7.39 3.93
N ARG A 96 -7.40 7.00 2.67
CA ARG A 96 -8.49 6.97 1.69
C ARG A 96 -9.42 5.78 1.85
N ILE A 97 -9.01 4.74 2.59
CA ILE A 97 -9.90 3.62 2.95
C ILE A 97 -10.84 4.10 4.06
N SER A 98 -12.04 4.48 3.65
CA SER A 98 -13.07 5.01 4.56
C SER A 98 -13.90 3.92 5.24
N SER A 99 -13.96 2.73 4.62
CA SER A 99 -14.65 1.56 5.14
C SER A 99 -13.96 0.30 4.64
N PHE A 100 -13.70 -0.64 5.55
CA PHE A 100 -13.10 -1.93 5.22
C PHE A 100 -13.69 -3.03 6.10
N SER A 101 -14.50 -3.88 5.47
CA SER A 101 -15.07 -5.08 6.06
C SER A 101 -14.59 -6.32 5.32
N ALA A 102 -13.68 -7.07 5.96
CA ALA A 102 -13.19 -8.36 5.49
C ALA A 102 -13.00 -9.31 6.68
N PRO A 103 -14.08 -9.93 7.21
CA PRO A 103 -14.04 -10.72 8.44
C PRO A 103 -13.13 -11.95 8.38
N ARG A 104 -12.71 -12.37 7.19
CA ARG A 104 -11.84 -13.53 6.95
C ARG A 104 -10.43 -13.14 6.48
N LEU A 105 -10.07 -11.87 6.62
CA LEU A 105 -8.76 -11.38 6.20
C LEU A 105 -7.65 -12.06 7.03
N LEU A 106 -6.80 -12.84 6.36
CA LEU A 106 -5.68 -13.58 6.96
C LEU A 106 -4.34 -12.92 6.65
N GLU A 107 -4.21 -12.33 5.47
CA GLU A 107 -2.93 -11.84 4.96
C GLU A 107 -3.05 -10.40 4.45
N VAL A 108 -2.15 -9.53 4.89
CA VAL A 108 -2.03 -8.16 4.40
C VAL A 108 -0.60 -7.89 3.96
N ARG A 109 -0.45 -7.37 2.74
CA ARG A 109 0.76 -6.67 2.30
C ARG A 109 0.43 -5.19 2.19
N PHE A 110 1.15 -4.34 2.89
CA PHE A 110 0.92 -2.91 2.92
C PHE A 110 2.22 -2.16 2.62
N ASN A 111 2.22 -1.40 1.54
CA ASN A 111 3.23 -0.39 1.29
C ASN A 111 2.75 0.94 1.87
N THR A 112 3.42 1.43 2.90
CA THR A 112 3.06 2.65 3.61
C THR A 112 3.20 3.90 2.75
N GLY A 113 3.96 3.84 1.65
CA GLY A 113 4.41 5.02 0.92
C GLY A 113 5.33 5.86 1.80
N THR A 114 5.47 7.15 1.49
CA THR A 114 6.47 8.02 2.13
C THR A 114 5.94 8.91 3.26
N LYS A 115 4.61 8.96 3.46
CA LYS A 115 3.97 9.74 4.52
C LYS A 115 3.97 8.97 5.83
N ALA A 116 4.27 9.60 6.97
CA ALA A 116 4.28 8.88 8.24
C ALA A 116 2.86 8.57 8.76
N SER A 117 1.87 9.44 8.51
CA SER A 117 0.47 9.24 8.91
C SER A 117 -0.17 7.96 8.36
N THR A 118 0.28 7.47 7.20
CA THR A 118 -0.23 6.23 6.60
C THR A 118 0.19 5.00 7.38
N PHE A 119 1.35 5.03 8.04
CA PHE A 119 1.82 3.91 8.84
C PHE A 119 0.92 3.66 10.05
N ALA A 120 0.70 4.68 10.87
CA ALA A 120 -0.14 4.58 12.07
C ALA A 120 -1.59 4.19 11.73
N HIS A 121 -2.17 4.83 10.71
CA HIS A 121 -3.54 4.54 10.28
C HIS A 121 -3.68 3.11 9.74
N GLY A 122 -2.69 2.64 8.97
CA GLY A 122 -2.66 1.26 8.47
C GLY A 122 -2.60 0.24 9.59
N LEU A 123 -1.73 0.43 10.58
CA LEU A 123 -1.67 -0.48 11.73
C LEU A 123 -3.00 -0.55 12.48
N ALA A 124 -3.65 0.60 12.72
CA ALA A 124 -4.96 0.62 13.37
C ALA A 124 -6.05 -0.07 12.54
N GLN A 125 -6.06 0.17 11.23
CA GLN A 125 -6.99 -0.49 10.31
C GLN A 125 -6.82 -2.01 10.35
N PHE A 126 -5.59 -2.52 10.25
CA PHE A 126 -5.33 -3.96 10.15
C PHE A 126 -5.43 -4.69 11.48
N ALA A 127 -5.04 -4.06 12.61
CA ALA A 127 -5.22 -4.65 13.94
C ALA A 127 -6.70 -4.87 14.31
N SER A 128 -7.63 -4.13 13.68
CA SER A 128 -9.07 -4.34 13.88
C SER A 128 -9.59 -5.65 13.28
N HIS A 129 -8.80 -6.34 12.44
CA HIS A 129 -9.20 -7.59 11.80
C HIS A 129 -8.81 -8.79 12.67
N PRO A 130 -9.79 -9.51 13.25
CA PRO A 130 -9.51 -10.52 14.28
C PRO A 130 -8.81 -11.75 13.72
N CYS A 131 -8.94 -12.06 12.43
CA CYS A 131 -8.34 -13.25 11.82
C CYS A 131 -6.97 -12.98 11.17
N LEU A 132 -6.45 -11.75 11.24
CA LEU A 132 -5.20 -11.41 10.57
C LEU A 132 -4.03 -12.14 11.24
N GLU A 133 -3.36 -13.01 10.46
CA GLU A 133 -2.22 -13.80 10.93
C GLU A 133 -0.90 -13.33 10.31
N ASN A 134 -0.92 -12.83 9.07
CA ASN A 134 0.28 -12.49 8.32
C ASN A 134 0.24 -11.01 7.87
N LEU A 135 1.24 -10.24 8.28
CA LEU A 135 1.39 -8.84 7.91
C LEU A 135 2.77 -8.60 7.30
N SER A 136 2.78 -8.11 6.06
CA SER A 136 3.98 -7.66 5.36
C SER A 136 3.94 -6.15 5.18
N LEU A 137 4.93 -5.46 5.71
CA LEU A 137 5.05 -4.00 5.65
C LEU A 137 6.21 -3.62 4.75
N ILE A 138 5.96 -2.78 3.75
CA ILE A 138 7.00 -2.09 2.98
C ILE A 138 6.98 -0.64 3.44
N MET A 139 8.10 -0.19 3.97
CA MET A 139 8.22 1.09 4.66
C MET A 139 9.40 1.88 4.10
N TYR A 140 9.35 3.20 4.26
CA TYR A 140 10.47 4.08 3.94
C TYR A 140 10.97 4.71 5.23
N SER A 141 12.27 5.01 5.33
CA SER A 141 12.85 5.59 6.56
C SER A 141 12.14 6.87 7.02
N SER A 142 11.59 7.66 6.09
CA SER A 142 10.79 8.86 6.39
C SER A 142 9.50 8.56 7.16
N THR A 143 8.91 7.36 7.00
CA THR A 143 7.66 6.99 7.69
C THR A 143 7.87 6.52 9.12
N VAL A 144 9.11 6.20 9.47
CA VAL A 144 9.49 5.67 10.80
C VAL A 144 9.63 6.80 11.84
N LYS A 145 9.77 8.06 11.42
CA LYS A 145 10.02 9.18 12.35
C LYS A 145 8.82 9.53 13.26
N GLU A 146 7.61 9.13 12.89
CA GLU A 146 6.38 9.41 13.65
C GLU A 146 5.65 8.12 14.03
N ILE A 147 6.31 7.26 14.80
CA ILE A 147 5.65 6.06 15.32
C ILE A 147 4.55 6.50 16.28
N PRO A 148 3.32 5.98 16.14
CA PRO A 148 2.26 6.33 17.06
C PRO A 148 2.65 5.89 18.48
N GLN A 149 2.40 6.75 19.47
CA GLN A 149 2.67 6.48 20.88
C GLN A 149 1.98 5.21 21.41
N SER A 150 0.93 4.75 20.71
CA SER A 150 0.25 3.49 20.97
C SER A 150 -0.02 2.76 19.65
N ILE A 151 0.52 1.54 19.53
CA ILE A 151 0.20 0.62 18.45
C ILE A 151 -0.93 -0.31 18.92
N PRO A 152 -2.02 -0.43 18.15
CA PRO A 152 -3.11 -1.34 18.51
C PRO A 152 -2.66 -2.79 18.59
N LEU A 153 -3.24 -3.53 19.53
CA LEU A 153 -2.90 -4.94 19.77
C LEU A 153 -3.38 -5.82 18.61
N PHE A 154 -2.45 -6.56 18.02
CA PHE A 154 -2.73 -7.61 17.04
C PHE A 154 -2.97 -8.94 17.75
N LYS A 155 -4.24 -9.35 17.83
CA LYS A 155 -4.67 -10.50 18.65
C LYS A 155 -4.18 -11.85 18.13
N ASN A 156 -3.99 -11.99 16.81
CA ASN A 156 -3.71 -13.28 16.16
C ASN A 156 -2.54 -13.22 15.16
N LEU A 157 -1.76 -12.14 15.14
CA LEU A 157 -0.65 -12.01 14.20
C LEU A 157 0.48 -12.99 14.57
N LYS A 158 0.83 -13.86 13.62
CA LYS A 158 1.86 -14.91 13.74
C LYS A 158 3.10 -14.59 12.91
N GLU A 159 2.94 -13.99 11.74
CA GLU A 159 4.05 -13.63 10.86
C GLU A 159 4.07 -12.12 10.58
N LEU A 160 5.23 -11.50 10.83
CA LEU A 160 5.49 -10.11 10.53
C LEU A 160 6.74 -10.01 9.65
N ASN A 161 6.56 -9.55 8.42
CA ASN A 161 7.64 -9.19 7.52
C ASN A 161 7.72 -7.66 7.41
N MET A 162 8.90 -7.09 7.60
CA MET A 162 9.16 -5.66 7.50
C MET A 162 10.33 -5.41 6.55
N ASN A 163 10.05 -4.67 5.47
CA ASN A 163 11.04 -4.26 4.49
C ASN A 163 11.17 -2.73 4.50
N ILE A 164 12.33 -2.23 4.94
CA ILE A 164 12.61 -0.80 5.13
C ILE A 164 13.52 -0.32 3.99
N TRP A 165 13.03 0.62 3.21
CA TRP A 165 13.70 1.20 2.04
C TRP A 165 14.22 2.60 2.35
N ASN A 166 15.31 2.97 1.67
CA ASN A 166 15.91 4.30 1.69
C ASN A 166 16.24 4.78 3.11
N SER A 167 16.89 3.94 3.92
CA SER A 167 17.50 4.34 5.18
C SER A 167 18.68 5.28 4.92
N SER A 168 18.42 6.57 4.76
CA SER A 168 19.46 7.60 4.91
C SER A 168 19.75 7.69 6.41
N CYS A 169 20.63 6.81 6.90
CA CYS A 169 21.07 6.81 8.29
C CYS A 169 21.74 8.15 8.59
N GLY A 170 21.03 9.03 9.31
CA GLY A 170 21.58 10.15 10.04
C GLY A 170 21.47 9.82 11.53
N SER A 171 22.61 9.83 12.22
CA SER A 171 22.91 9.43 13.61
C SER A 171 22.65 7.96 13.96
N GLU A 172 23.72 7.31 14.44
CA GLU A 172 23.91 5.87 14.64
C GLU A 172 23.17 5.29 15.87
N GLU A 173 22.17 5.97 16.44
CA GLU A 173 21.59 5.55 17.73
C GLU A 173 20.05 5.53 17.82
N ASP A 174 19.29 6.07 16.85
CA ASP A 174 17.82 5.94 16.79
C ASP A 174 17.38 4.66 16.04
N GLU A 175 18.10 3.58 16.29
CA GLU A 175 18.03 2.30 15.61
C GLU A 175 16.80 1.49 16.05
N LEU A 176 15.83 1.31 15.15
CA LEU A 176 14.80 0.26 15.23
C LEU A 176 13.96 0.16 16.53
N LEU A 177 14.03 1.11 17.47
CA LEU A 177 13.29 1.08 18.74
C LEU A 177 11.78 0.93 18.53
N TRP A 178 11.30 1.38 17.39
CA TRP A 178 9.92 1.24 16.99
C TRP A 178 9.48 -0.16 16.61
N VAL A 179 10.41 -1.00 16.15
CA VAL A 179 10.18 -2.42 15.99
C VAL A 179 9.78 -3.01 17.34
N LEU A 180 10.41 -2.57 18.45
CA LEU A 180 10.01 -3.01 19.79
C LEU A 180 8.58 -2.59 20.15
N PHE A 181 8.11 -1.42 19.70
CA PHE A 181 6.71 -1.03 19.91
C PHE A 181 5.75 -1.95 19.15
N ILE A 182 6.09 -2.34 17.91
CA ILE A 182 5.28 -3.31 17.14
C ILE A 182 5.30 -4.67 17.84
N LEU A 183 6.47 -5.15 18.27
CA LEU A 183 6.61 -6.44 18.92
C LEU A 183 5.79 -6.53 20.22
N LYS A 184 5.74 -5.43 21.00
CA LYS A 184 4.87 -5.32 22.18
C LYS A 184 3.38 -5.42 21.83
N ALA A 185 3.00 -5.02 20.62
CA ALA A 185 1.63 -5.10 20.13
C ALA A 185 1.30 -6.44 19.43
N THR A 186 2.25 -7.36 19.29
CA THR A 186 2.06 -8.66 18.60
C THR A 186 2.44 -9.84 19.51
N PRO A 187 1.66 -10.13 20.57
CA PRO A 187 2.03 -11.10 21.60
C PRO A 187 2.08 -12.56 21.11
N LEU A 188 1.42 -12.89 19.98
CA LEU A 188 1.39 -14.23 19.40
C LEU A 188 2.36 -14.41 18.22
N LEU A 189 3.28 -13.46 18.02
CA LEU A 189 4.21 -13.49 16.89
C LEU A 189 5.14 -14.70 16.98
N GLN A 190 5.18 -15.48 15.90
CA GLN A 190 6.01 -16.70 15.77
C GLN A 190 7.20 -16.47 14.85
N LYS A 191 7.05 -15.58 13.87
CA LYS A 191 8.09 -15.28 12.88
C LYS A 191 8.19 -13.78 12.64
N LEU A 192 9.41 -13.28 12.78
CA LEU A 192 9.79 -11.92 12.43
C LEU A 192 10.83 -11.99 11.31
N GLU A 193 10.56 -11.28 10.22
CA GLU A 193 11.52 -11.06 9.14
C GLU A 193 11.73 -9.56 8.96
N LEU A 194 12.98 -9.11 9.06
CA LEU A 194 13.37 -7.72 8.93
C LEU A 194 14.41 -7.59 7.82
N THR A 195 14.12 -6.77 6.82
CA THR A 195 15.04 -6.42 5.74
C THR A 195 15.24 -4.92 5.73
N VAL A 196 16.49 -4.47 5.78
CA VAL A 196 16.87 -3.05 5.67
C VAL A 196 17.68 -2.88 4.39
N SER A 197 17.22 -2.00 3.51
CA SER A 197 17.85 -1.76 2.20
C SER A 197 18.24 -0.29 2.05
N HIS A 198 19.50 -0.05 1.73
CA HIS A 198 20.02 1.26 1.33
C HIS A 198 19.97 1.38 -0.20
N GLU A 199 19.32 2.43 -0.73
CA GLU A 199 19.56 2.80 -2.13
C GLU A 199 20.91 3.53 -2.21
N ILE A 200 21.88 2.90 -2.87
CA ILE A 200 23.04 3.63 -3.38
C ILE A 200 22.54 4.39 -4.60
N LEU A 201 22.31 5.70 -4.46
CA LEU A 201 22.15 6.57 -5.61
C LEU A 201 23.46 6.52 -6.41
N TYR A 202 23.45 5.85 -7.57
CA TYR A 202 24.50 6.05 -8.56
C TYR A 202 24.42 7.51 -9.01
N ILE A 203 25.48 8.27 -8.68
CA ILE A 203 25.72 9.67 -9.06
C ILE A 203 25.90 9.75 -10.58
#